data_AF-A0AA47BS64-F1
#
_entry.id   AF-A0AA47BS64-F1
#
_cell.length_a   1.000
_cell.length_b   1.000
_cell.length_c   1.000
_cell.angle_alpha   90.00
_cell.angle_beta   90.00
_cell.angle_gamma   90.00
#
_symmetry.space_group_name_H-M   'P 1'
#
loop_
_entity.id
_entity.type
_entity.pdbx_description
1 polymer ?
#
loop_
_entity_poly.entity_id
_entity_poly.type
_entity_poly.pdbx_seq_one_letter_code
_entity_poly.pdbx_strand_id
1 'polypeptide(L)'
;MIEPVALCLRVSITGGFLCVLILGGCSRERQQTGFRTSEGLEQASEELEQASEELEVAESEAELNPLSIEGLRKRVYPEREIELQNAITTDEGLETWKFSYDSDGYTIYGLLEKPASEAPLKGWPVIIVAHGYIPPGVYSTVHNYRAVTRYYASNGFLVLKPDYRGHDRSEGNSGGPTATINYSIDVLNLINQIDSIPDADTDNIFLYGHSMGGEIGLRVLTVSKALRGATLWAAVTKPFPNLYFLRKRDPQEAERHLKSIEALFAPEEYSLLSPNNYFDSIDIPILIHHGTQDESVPFEWSISFREELDEAQVDYTFYQYPGENHNISKSFFKVMDRDMAFFRDLIE
;
A
#
# COMPACT_ATOMS: atom_id res chain seq x y z
N MET A 1 55.82 21.89 7.91
CA MET A 1 54.37 22.16 7.99
C MET A 1 53.86 22.11 6.56
N ILE A 2 53.18 21.03 6.20
CA ILE A 2 52.60 20.84 4.86
C ILE A 2 51.13 21.19 5.02
N GLU A 3 50.66 22.23 4.32
CA GLU A 3 49.24 22.59 4.25
C GLU A 3 48.51 21.60 3.32
N PRO A 4 47.26 21.22 3.61
CA PRO A 4 46.49 20.36 2.72
C PRO A 4 45.92 21.20 1.57
N VAL A 5 46.21 20.79 0.34
CA VAL A 5 45.55 21.34 -0.86
C VAL A 5 44.20 20.66 -1.01
N ALA A 6 43.10 21.41 -0.87
CA ALA A 6 41.75 20.91 -1.08
C ALA A 6 41.51 20.65 -2.58
N LEU A 7 41.06 19.44 -2.92
CA LEU A 7 40.66 19.05 -4.27
C LEU A 7 39.17 19.36 -4.46
N CYS A 8 38.82 20.34 -5.29
CA CYS A 8 37.42 20.58 -5.68
C CYS A 8 37.11 19.82 -6.98
N LEU A 9 36.28 18.78 -6.88
CA LEU A 9 35.68 18.10 -8.02
C LEU A 9 34.41 18.85 -8.46
N ARG A 10 34.30 19.14 -9.76
CA ARG A 10 33.06 19.66 -10.35
C ARG A 10 32.58 18.68 -11.42
N VAL A 11 31.53 17.94 -11.10
CA VAL A 11 30.88 17.00 -12.01
C VAL A 11 29.85 17.76 -12.83
N SER A 12 29.90 17.63 -14.16
CA SER A 12 28.84 18.13 -15.04
C SER A 12 28.44 17.03 -16.01
N ILE A 13 27.16 16.68 -16.00
CA ILE A 13 26.60 15.62 -16.84
C ILE A 13 25.97 16.29 -18.06
N THR A 14 26.54 16.07 -19.24
CA THR A 14 25.85 16.27 -20.51
C THR A 14 26.16 15.11 -21.44
N GLY A 15 25.12 14.36 -21.82
CA GLY A 15 25.20 13.31 -22.85
C GLY A 15 26.01 12.07 -22.48
N GLY A 16 25.54 11.27 -21.52
CA GLY A 16 25.88 9.84 -21.40
C GLY A 16 27.34 9.43 -21.12
N PHE A 17 28.26 10.38 -20.96
CA PHE A 17 29.64 10.11 -20.57
C PHE A 17 30.03 10.99 -19.37
N LEU A 18 30.55 10.35 -18.32
CA LEU A 18 31.13 11.02 -17.16
C LEU A 18 32.49 11.62 -17.56
N CYS A 19 32.55 12.94 -17.71
CA CYS A 19 33.82 13.66 -17.93
C CYS A 19 34.27 14.28 -16.60
N VAL A 20 35.27 13.67 -15.96
CA VAL A 20 35.92 14.22 -14.75
C VAL A 20 36.98 15.22 -15.18
N LEU A 21 36.69 16.52 -15.02
CA LEU A 21 37.64 17.61 -15.27
C LEU A 21 38.34 17.99 -13.96
N ILE A 22 39.61 17.56 -13.81
CA ILE A 22 40.45 17.96 -12.67
C ILE A 22 41.02 19.36 -12.95
N LEU A 23 40.44 20.39 -12.36
CA LEU A 23 40.97 21.76 -12.41
C LEU A 23 41.98 21.97 -11.28
N GLY A 24 43.27 21.81 -11.60
CA GLY A 24 44.35 22.21 -10.70
C GLY A 24 44.39 23.73 -10.54
N GLY A 25 44.39 24.21 -9.29
CA GLY A 25 44.50 25.63 -8.97
C GLY A 25 45.77 26.25 -9.56
N CYS A 26 45.61 27.31 -10.36
CA CYS A 26 46.73 28.06 -10.92
C CYS A 26 47.47 28.85 -9.84
N SER A 27 48.57 28.31 -9.30
CA SER A 27 49.73 29.13 -8.96
C SER A 27 50.71 29.09 -10.15
N ARG A 28 51.24 30.26 -10.52
CA ARG A 28 52.15 30.43 -11.67
C ARG A 28 53.50 29.78 -11.38
N GLU A 29 53.66 28.51 -11.75
CA GLU A 29 54.96 27.95 -12.08
C GLU A 29 54.80 26.84 -13.10
N ARG A 30 55.50 26.95 -14.24
CA ARG A 30 55.54 25.91 -15.27
C ARG A 30 56.17 24.66 -14.66
N GLN A 31 55.37 23.63 -14.40
CA GLN A 31 55.88 22.27 -14.32
C GLN A 31 55.22 21.40 -15.38
N GLN A 32 56.07 20.55 -15.94
CA GLN A 32 55.85 19.73 -17.12
C GLN A 32 54.61 18.85 -16.96
N THR A 33 53.83 18.75 -18.04
CA THR A 33 52.83 17.68 -18.21
C THR A 33 53.58 16.35 -18.31
N GLY A 34 53.84 15.72 -17.17
CA GLY A 34 54.31 14.35 -17.10
C GLY A 34 53.19 13.41 -17.57
N PHE A 35 53.49 12.56 -18.54
CA PHE A 35 52.70 11.37 -18.82
C PHE A 35 52.54 10.60 -17.50
N ARG A 36 51.31 10.40 -17.03
CA ARG A 36 51.05 9.46 -15.94
C ARG A 36 51.52 8.09 -16.41
N THR A 37 52.38 7.44 -15.63
CA THR A 37 52.81 6.06 -15.87
C THR A 37 51.59 5.13 -15.83
N SER A 38 51.68 3.96 -16.47
CA SER A 38 50.60 2.96 -16.43
C SER A 38 50.15 2.65 -14.99
N GLU A 39 51.09 2.61 -14.05
CA GLU A 39 50.85 2.43 -12.61
C GLU A 39 49.95 3.53 -12.02
N GLY A 40 50.12 4.79 -12.44
CA GLY A 40 49.31 5.91 -11.94
C GLY A 40 47.90 6.00 -12.55
N LEU A 41 47.63 5.27 -13.63
CA LEU A 41 46.29 5.10 -14.20
C LEU A 41 45.58 3.90 -13.57
N GLU A 42 46.32 2.84 -13.25
CA GLU A 42 45.83 1.65 -12.58
C GLU A 42 45.37 1.99 -11.14
N GLN A 43 46.19 2.73 -10.40
CA GLN A 43 45.83 3.20 -9.05
C GLN A 43 44.60 4.12 -9.04
N ALA A 44 44.44 4.97 -10.05
CA ALA A 44 43.25 5.83 -10.17
C ALA A 44 41.99 5.05 -10.56
N SER A 45 42.13 3.90 -11.23
CA SER A 45 41.02 2.99 -11.54
C SER A 45 40.57 2.24 -10.29
N GLU A 46 41.51 1.73 -9.50
CA GLU A 46 41.22 1.06 -8.23
C GLU A 46 40.55 2.00 -7.22
N GLU A 47 41.01 3.25 -7.12
CA GLU A 47 40.37 4.27 -6.27
C GLU A 47 38.95 4.63 -6.72
N LEU A 48 38.65 4.57 -8.03
CA LEU A 48 37.30 4.80 -8.57
C LEU A 48 36.37 3.61 -8.35
N GLU A 49 36.89 2.39 -8.49
CA GLU A 49 36.15 1.15 -8.25
C GLU A 49 35.82 1.01 -6.76
N GLN A 50 36.79 1.28 -5.88
CA GLN A 50 36.57 1.34 -4.44
C GLN A 50 35.59 2.45 -4.05
N ALA A 51 35.68 3.64 -4.66
CA ALA A 51 34.72 4.70 -4.42
C ALA A 51 33.32 4.37 -4.94
N SER A 52 33.17 3.59 -6.02
CA SER A 52 31.87 3.11 -6.48
C SER A 52 31.29 2.02 -5.59
N GLU A 53 32.13 1.10 -5.10
CA GLU A 53 31.74 0.09 -4.13
C GLU A 53 31.34 0.74 -2.80
N GLU A 54 32.10 1.73 -2.32
CA GLU A 54 31.74 2.50 -1.13
C GLU A 54 30.46 3.32 -1.33
N LEU A 55 30.19 3.80 -2.55
CA LEU A 55 28.91 4.46 -2.89
C LEU A 55 27.74 3.46 -2.91
N GLU A 56 27.91 2.29 -3.53
CA GLU A 56 26.90 1.23 -3.57
C GLU A 56 26.61 0.70 -2.17
N VAL A 57 27.64 0.54 -1.34
CA VAL A 57 27.49 0.16 0.08
C VAL A 57 26.79 1.28 0.85
N ALA A 58 27.16 2.55 0.67
CA ALA A 58 26.50 3.67 1.33
C ALA A 58 25.04 3.87 0.88
N GLU A 59 24.71 3.59 -0.39
CA GLU A 59 23.33 3.55 -0.89
C GLU A 59 22.56 2.34 -0.32
N SER A 60 23.25 1.22 -0.05
CA SER A 60 22.67 0.05 0.63
C SER A 60 22.49 0.23 2.14
N GLU A 61 23.28 1.12 2.77
CA GLU A 61 23.28 1.42 4.20
C GLU A 61 22.41 2.61 4.60
N ALA A 62 21.89 3.39 3.64
CA ALA A 62 20.76 4.27 3.91
C ALA A 62 19.59 3.39 4.33
N GLU A 63 19.32 3.30 5.65
CA GLU A 63 18.22 2.50 6.19
C GLU A 63 16.95 2.80 5.38
N LEU A 64 16.50 1.80 4.61
CA LEU A 64 15.28 1.88 3.82
C LEU A 64 14.16 2.39 4.72
N ASN A 65 13.49 3.46 4.30
CA ASN A 65 12.38 4.01 5.04
C ASN A 65 11.38 2.88 5.37
N PRO A 66 11.12 2.58 6.66
CA PRO A 66 10.32 1.42 7.06
C PRO A 66 8.85 1.52 6.63
N LEU A 67 8.41 2.70 6.18
CA LEU A 67 7.06 2.96 5.67
C LEU A 67 6.99 2.93 4.13
N SER A 68 8.14 2.85 3.43
CA SER A 68 8.19 2.60 1.98
C SER A 68 7.69 1.20 1.62
N ILE A 69 7.30 0.98 0.37
CA ILE A 69 6.86 -0.36 -0.09
C ILE A 69 7.93 -1.42 0.17
N GLU A 70 9.21 -1.11 -0.12
CA GLU A 70 10.33 -2.02 0.17
C GLU A 70 10.54 -2.23 1.68
N GLY A 71 10.37 -1.18 2.48
CA GLY A 71 10.39 -1.28 3.94
C GLY A 71 9.30 -2.22 4.46
N LEU A 72 8.09 -2.12 3.92
CA LEU A 72 6.98 -3.01 4.25
C LEU A 72 7.22 -4.45 3.78
N ARG A 73 7.80 -4.68 2.60
CA ARG A 73 8.17 -6.02 2.12
C ARG A 73 9.23 -6.70 3.01
N LYS A 74 10.16 -5.92 3.56
CA LYS A 74 11.22 -6.41 4.48
C LYS A 74 10.77 -6.48 5.94
N ARG A 75 9.58 -5.95 6.26
CA ARG A 75 9.03 -5.95 7.61
C ARG A 75 8.77 -7.39 8.08
N VAL A 76 9.05 -7.66 9.35
CA VAL A 76 8.59 -8.87 10.02
C VAL A 76 7.19 -8.64 10.56
N TYR A 77 6.23 -9.42 10.07
CA TYR A 77 4.85 -9.43 10.55
C TYR A 77 4.70 -10.48 11.66
N PRO A 78 4.00 -10.19 12.77
CA PRO A 78 3.88 -11.10 13.89
C PRO A 78 2.95 -12.27 13.55
N GLU A 79 3.32 -13.47 14.00
CA GLU A 79 2.51 -14.70 13.92
C GLU A 79 1.63 -14.87 15.18
N ARG A 80 1.16 -13.76 15.77
CA ARG A 80 0.30 -13.82 16.96
C ARG A 80 -1.11 -14.28 16.58
N GLU A 81 -1.81 -14.89 17.52
CA GLU A 81 -3.16 -15.40 17.25
C GLU A 81 -4.20 -14.28 17.27
N ILE A 82 -5.16 -14.38 16.35
CA ILE A 82 -6.37 -13.57 16.33
C ILE A 82 -7.29 -14.04 17.46
N GLU A 83 -7.64 -13.14 18.36
CA GLU A 83 -8.52 -13.44 19.48
C GLU A 83 -9.99 -13.19 19.09
N LEU A 84 -10.78 -14.26 19.02
CA LEU A 84 -12.24 -14.16 18.89
C LEU A 84 -12.87 -13.80 20.24
N GLN A 85 -13.64 -12.73 20.28
CA GLN A 85 -14.35 -12.27 21.49
C GLN A 85 -15.71 -12.96 21.60
N ASN A 86 -16.71 -12.33 22.23
CA ASN A 86 -18.05 -12.91 22.30
C ASN A 86 -18.76 -12.82 20.94
N ALA A 87 -19.46 -13.90 20.57
CA ALA A 87 -20.39 -13.89 19.44
C ALA A 87 -21.45 -12.80 19.65
N ILE A 88 -21.69 -12.00 18.62
CA ILE A 88 -22.65 -10.89 18.65
C ILE A 88 -24.06 -11.43 18.40
N THR A 89 -24.22 -12.26 17.37
CA THR A 89 -25.49 -12.87 16.96
C THR A 89 -25.27 -14.12 16.12
N THR A 90 -26.20 -15.08 16.23
CA THR A 90 -26.41 -16.17 15.27
C THR A 90 -27.77 -16.00 14.59
N ASP A 91 -27.94 -14.91 13.84
CA ASP A 91 -29.18 -14.62 13.11
C ASP A 91 -28.97 -14.75 11.61
N GLU A 92 -29.99 -15.23 10.90
CA GLU A 92 -30.02 -15.40 9.44
C GLU A 92 -28.98 -16.39 8.88
N GLY A 93 -28.54 -17.36 9.68
CA GLY A 93 -27.61 -18.41 9.24
C GLY A 93 -26.15 -17.95 9.15
N LEU A 94 -25.80 -16.84 9.81
CA LEU A 94 -24.44 -16.34 9.94
C LEU A 94 -23.99 -16.37 11.39
N GLU A 95 -22.69 -16.60 11.60
CA GLU A 95 -21.99 -16.33 12.84
C GLU A 95 -21.24 -15.01 12.74
N THR A 96 -21.54 -14.07 13.65
CA THR A 96 -20.87 -12.77 13.72
C THR A 96 -20.08 -12.66 15.02
N TRP A 97 -18.80 -12.35 14.91
CA TRP A 97 -17.87 -12.20 16.03
C TRP A 97 -17.17 -10.84 15.96
N LYS A 98 -16.86 -10.25 17.12
CA LYS A 98 -15.76 -9.28 17.17
C LYS A 98 -14.46 -10.06 17.35
N PHE A 99 -13.40 -9.61 16.70
CA PHE A 99 -12.06 -10.15 16.92
C PHE A 99 -11.09 -9.03 17.27
N SER A 100 -9.92 -9.41 17.78
CA SER A 100 -8.78 -8.50 17.95
C SER A 100 -7.46 -9.17 17.59
N TYR A 101 -6.46 -8.37 17.25
CA TYR A 101 -5.12 -8.83 16.86
C TYR A 101 -4.07 -7.75 17.14
N ASP A 102 -2.80 -8.13 17.22
CA ASP A 102 -1.68 -7.22 17.42
C ASP A 102 -1.24 -6.58 16.09
N SER A 103 -1.04 -5.27 16.12
CA SER A 103 -0.42 -4.52 15.03
C SER A 103 0.43 -3.40 15.61
N ASP A 104 1.75 -3.51 15.47
CA ASP A 104 2.73 -2.54 15.98
C ASP A 104 2.60 -2.26 17.49
N GLY A 105 2.19 -3.28 18.27
CA GLY A 105 1.93 -3.14 19.70
C GLY A 105 0.59 -2.47 20.04
N TYR A 106 -0.25 -2.17 19.05
CA TYR A 106 -1.64 -1.78 19.25
C TYR A 106 -2.57 -2.99 19.12
N THR A 107 -3.59 -3.02 19.97
CA THR A 107 -4.71 -3.95 19.84
C THR A 107 -5.68 -3.39 18.81
N ILE A 108 -5.74 -4.02 17.65
CA ILE A 108 -6.68 -3.69 16.57
C ILE A 108 -7.88 -4.62 16.66
N TYR A 109 -9.08 -4.08 16.53
CA TYR A 109 -10.34 -4.81 16.57
C TYR A 109 -10.91 -4.98 15.16
N GLY A 110 -11.87 -5.86 15.00
CA GLY A 110 -12.60 -6.00 13.75
C GLY A 110 -13.86 -6.84 13.88
N LEU A 111 -14.55 -7.02 12.75
CA LEU A 111 -15.71 -7.87 12.61
C LEU A 111 -15.35 -9.11 11.79
N LEU A 112 -15.64 -10.28 12.32
CA LEU A 112 -15.63 -11.55 11.58
C LEU A 112 -17.07 -11.97 11.33
N GLU A 113 -17.41 -12.27 10.08
CA GLU A 113 -18.69 -12.89 9.72
C GLU A 113 -18.45 -14.13 8.86
N LYS A 114 -19.05 -15.26 9.20
CA LYS A 114 -18.97 -16.51 8.42
C LYS A 114 -20.33 -17.24 8.39
N PRO A 115 -20.57 -18.18 7.45
CA PRO A 115 -21.72 -19.06 7.51
C PRO A 115 -21.78 -19.82 8.84
N ALA A 116 -22.98 -20.02 9.38
CA ALA A 116 -23.24 -20.87 10.55
C ALA A 116 -23.33 -22.37 10.20
N SER A 117 -23.16 -22.72 8.92
CA SER A 117 -23.09 -24.12 8.47
C SER A 117 -21.69 -24.71 8.71
N GLU A 118 -21.59 -26.03 8.64
CA GLU A 118 -20.30 -26.72 8.64
C GLU A 118 -19.41 -26.19 7.51
N ALA A 119 -18.14 -25.95 7.82
CA ALA A 119 -17.17 -25.45 6.86
C ALA A 119 -16.83 -26.52 5.81
N PRO A 120 -16.47 -26.12 4.58
CA PRO A 120 -15.84 -27.02 3.62
C PRO A 120 -14.57 -27.64 4.21
N LEU A 121 -14.11 -28.77 3.66
CA LEU A 121 -12.93 -29.49 4.16
C LEU A 121 -11.66 -28.61 4.22
N LYS A 122 -11.51 -27.66 3.30
CA LYS A 122 -10.39 -26.71 3.26
C LYS A 122 -10.61 -25.44 4.10
N GLY A 123 -11.76 -25.30 4.75
CA GLY A 123 -12.22 -24.05 5.33
C GLY A 123 -13.02 -23.19 4.35
N TRP A 124 -13.42 -22.02 4.82
CA TRP A 124 -14.08 -20.98 4.04
C TRP A 124 -13.04 -20.08 3.37
N PRO A 125 -13.15 -19.79 2.05
CA PRO A 125 -12.34 -18.76 1.42
C PRO A 125 -12.54 -17.42 2.14
N VAL A 126 -11.47 -16.65 2.27
CA VAL A 126 -11.43 -15.45 3.12
C VAL A 126 -11.56 -14.18 2.29
N ILE A 127 -12.40 -13.24 2.70
CA ILE A 127 -12.45 -11.88 2.14
C ILE A 127 -12.08 -10.87 3.23
N ILE A 128 -11.05 -10.08 2.97
CA ILE A 128 -10.67 -8.95 3.81
C ILE A 128 -11.31 -7.68 3.27
N VAL A 129 -12.13 -7.01 4.08
CA VAL A 129 -12.84 -5.78 3.73
C VAL A 129 -12.04 -4.58 4.24
N ALA A 130 -11.20 -4.02 3.37
CA ALA A 130 -10.59 -2.71 3.58
C ALA A 130 -11.65 -1.63 3.34
N HIS A 131 -12.25 -1.14 4.42
CA HIS A 131 -13.32 -0.17 4.36
C HIS A 131 -12.82 1.25 3.99
N GLY A 132 -13.69 2.07 3.40
CA GLY A 132 -13.43 3.48 3.14
C GLY A 132 -13.41 4.36 4.39
N TYR A 133 -13.06 5.63 4.24
CA TYR A 133 -13.02 6.59 5.34
C TYR A 133 -14.40 6.78 5.97
N ILE A 134 -14.48 6.64 7.29
CA ILE A 134 -15.63 7.00 8.12
C ILE A 134 -15.05 7.75 9.30
N PRO A 135 -15.57 8.93 9.68
CA PRO A 135 -15.02 9.66 10.81
C PRO A 135 -14.99 8.78 12.08
N PRO A 136 -13.83 8.68 12.77
CA PRO A 136 -13.66 7.74 13.87
C PRO A 136 -14.75 7.80 14.95
N GLY A 137 -15.20 9.01 15.29
CA GLY A 137 -16.22 9.23 16.32
C GLY A 137 -17.64 8.76 15.97
N VAL A 138 -17.89 8.33 14.72
CA VAL A 138 -19.18 7.77 14.29
C VAL A 138 -19.05 6.39 13.64
N TYR A 139 -17.84 5.86 13.55
CA TYR A 139 -17.60 4.51 13.04
C TYR A 139 -18.09 3.46 14.04
N SER A 140 -18.61 2.35 13.52
CA SER A 140 -19.09 1.20 14.27
C SER A 140 -18.58 -0.09 13.65
N THR A 141 -17.94 -0.95 14.46
CA THR A 141 -17.47 -2.28 14.03
C THR A 141 -18.58 -3.09 13.34
N VAL A 142 -19.82 -3.00 13.85
CA VAL A 142 -20.93 -3.88 13.45
C VAL A 142 -21.81 -3.30 12.35
N HIS A 143 -22.03 -1.98 12.35
CA HIS A 143 -23.04 -1.38 11.46
C HIS A 143 -22.47 -0.92 10.12
N ASN A 144 -21.23 -0.43 10.10
CA ASN A 144 -20.62 0.04 8.85
C ASN A 144 -20.24 -1.15 7.97
N TYR A 145 -20.50 -1.03 6.66
CA TYR A 145 -20.28 -2.10 5.66
C TYR A 145 -21.08 -3.39 5.87
N ARG A 146 -22.07 -3.41 6.78
CA ARG A 146 -22.88 -4.61 7.09
C ARG A 146 -23.49 -5.28 5.85
N ALA A 147 -23.93 -4.51 4.86
CA ALA A 147 -24.49 -5.07 3.62
C ALA A 147 -23.43 -5.85 2.81
N VAL A 148 -22.20 -5.33 2.75
CA VAL A 148 -21.07 -5.97 2.05
C VAL A 148 -20.62 -7.21 2.81
N THR A 149 -20.39 -7.09 4.11
CA THR A 149 -19.87 -8.21 4.92
C THR A 149 -20.85 -9.37 4.97
N ARG A 150 -22.14 -9.10 5.22
CA ARG A 150 -23.17 -10.15 5.25
C ARG A 150 -23.38 -10.78 3.88
N TYR A 151 -23.34 -10.01 2.79
CA TYR A 151 -23.54 -10.58 1.47
C TYR A 151 -22.45 -11.62 1.15
N TYR A 152 -21.17 -11.30 1.41
CA TYR A 152 -20.09 -12.28 1.21
C TYR A 152 -20.21 -13.48 2.15
N ALA A 153 -20.47 -13.23 3.44
CA ALA A 153 -20.62 -14.30 4.42
C ALA A 153 -21.77 -15.24 4.06
N SER A 154 -22.92 -14.71 3.65
CA SER A 154 -24.08 -15.50 3.21
C SER A 154 -23.83 -16.29 1.93
N ASN A 155 -22.76 -15.99 1.19
CA ASN A 155 -22.37 -16.69 -0.04
C ASN A 155 -21.16 -17.62 0.13
N GLY A 156 -20.83 -17.98 1.37
CA GLY A 156 -19.85 -19.03 1.67
C GLY A 156 -18.42 -18.53 1.84
N PHE A 157 -18.24 -17.31 2.34
CA PHE A 157 -16.93 -16.74 2.63
C PHE A 157 -16.79 -16.43 4.12
N LEU A 158 -15.57 -16.55 4.65
CA LEU A 158 -15.21 -15.97 5.94
C LEU A 158 -14.77 -14.54 5.70
N VAL A 159 -15.48 -13.59 6.28
CA VAL A 159 -15.27 -12.16 6.03
C VAL A 159 -14.61 -11.52 7.22
N LEU A 160 -13.47 -10.88 6.99
CA LEU A 160 -12.73 -10.10 7.99
C LEU A 160 -12.80 -8.62 7.63
N LYS A 161 -13.39 -7.81 8.50
CA LYS A 161 -13.38 -6.35 8.37
C LYS A 161 -12.62 -5.74 9.55
N PRO A 162 -11.31 -5.48 9.43
CA PRO A 162 -10.59 -4.79 10.48
C PRO A 162 -11.16 -3.38 10.67
N ASP A 163 -11.23 -2.94 11.91
CA ASP A 163 -11.42 -1.55 12.24
C ASP A 163 -10.04 -0.89 12.20
N TYR A 164 -9.86 0.16 11.41
CA TYR A 164 -8.56 0.84 11.36
C TYR A 164 -8.15 1.41 12.72
N ARG A 165 -6.84 1.47 13.01
CA ARG A 165 -6.34 2.08 14.25
C ARG A 165 -6.97 3.45 14.52
N GLY A 166 -7.41 3.65 15.77
CA GLY A 166 -8.19 4.80 16.21
C GLY A 166 -9.68 4.80 15.82
N HIS A 167 -10.24 3.73 15.23
CA HIS A 167 -11.68 3.57 14.97
C HIS A 167 -12.34 2.59 15.96
N ASP A 168 -13.55 2.91 16.42
CA ASP A 168 -14.29 2.17 17.47
C ASP A 168 -13.38 1.84 18.67
N ARG A 169 -13.03 0.57 18.89
CA ARG A 169 -12.18 0.11 20.00
C ARG A 169 -10.71 -0.09 19.62
N SER A 170 -10.35 0.02 18.33
CA SER A 170 -8.95 -0.13 17.88
C SER A 170 -8.08 0.96 18.48
N GLU A 171 -7.00 0.53 19.13
CA GLU A 171 -6.01 1.43 19.73
C GLU A 171 -5.25 2.23 18.65
N GLY A 172 -4.38 3.15 19.09
CA GLY A 172 -3.60 4.01 18.20
C GLY A 172 -4.35 5.27 17.75
N ASN A 173 -3.70 6.04 16.88
CA ASN A 173 -4.23 7.31 16.38
C ASN A 173 -4.85 7.14 15.00
N SER A 174 -6.03 7.76 14.82
CA SER A 174 -6.62 7.94 13.50
C SER A 174 -6.08 9.20 12.82
N GLY A 175 -5.95 9.14 11.49
CA GLY A 175 -5.49 10.28 10.70
C GLY A 175 -4.00 10.60 10.84
N GLY A 176 -3.61 11.78 10.34
CA GLY A 176 -2.21 12.18 10.20
C GLY A 176 -1.58 11.76 8.86
N PRO A 177 -0.35 12.21 8.60
CA PRO A 177 0.34 12.03 7.32
C PRO A 177 0.64 10.57 6.95
N THR A 178 0.64 9.65 7.93
CA THR A 178 0.94 8.23 7.75
C THR A 178 -0.28 7.32 7.91
N ALA A 179 -1.49 7.89 8.03
CA ALA A 179 -2.69 7.13 8.40
C ALA A 179 -2.95 5.93 7.49
N THR A 180 -2.98 6.13 6.17
CA THR A 180 -3.30 5.07 5.22
C THR A 180 -2.19 4.03 5.11
N ILE A 181 -0.92 4.42 5.33
CA ILE A 181 0.21 3.48 5.41
C ILE A 181 0.06 2.59 6.65
N ASN A 182 -0.22 3.21 7.80
CA ASN A 182 -0.46 2.50 9.07
C ASN A 182 -1.67 1.55 8.98
N TYR A 183 -2.75 1.97 8.32
CA TYR A 183 -3.91 1.10 8.08
C TYR A 183 -3.56 -0.07 7.14
N SER A 184 -2.65 0.14 6.20
CA SER A 184 -2.13 -0.95 5.35
C SER A 184 -1.28 -1.93 6.17
N ILE A 185 -0.46 -1.44 7.11
CA ILE A 185 0.26 -2.28 8.06
C ILE A 185 -0.71 -3.10 8.92
N ASP A 186 -1.80 -2.49 9.40
CA ASP A 186 -2.85 -3.20 10.15
C ASP A 186 -3.46 -4.34 9.32
N VAL A 187 -3.73 -4.12 8.03
CA VAL A 187 -4.25 -5.17 7.15
C VAL A 187 -3.21 -6.25 6.85
N LEU A 188 -1.94 -5.89 6.66
CA LEU A 188 -0.85 -6.85 6.41
C LEU A 188 -0.59 -7.72 7.66
N ASN A 189 -0.60 -7.13 8.85
CA ASN A 189 -0.55 -7.87 10.12
C ASN A 189 -1.75 -8.82 10.24
N LEU A 190 -2.96 -8.40 9.85
CA LEU A 190 -4.13 -9.27 9.84
C LEU A 190 -3.92 -10.47 8.91
N ILE A 191 -3.49 -10.24 7.67
CA ILE A 191 -3.23 -11.29 6.67
C ILE A 191 -2.26 -12.35 7.23
N ASN A 192 -1.20 -11.91 7.90
CA ASN A 192 -0.18 -12.78 8.46
C ASN A 192 -0.67 -13.65 9.64
N GLN A 193 -1.85 -13.36 10.19
CA GLN A 193 -2.40 -14.04 11.38
C GLN A 193 -3.68 -14.85 11.05
N ILE A 194 -4.11 -14.92 9.78
CA ILE A 194 -5.38 -15.57 9.38
C ILE A 194 -5.38 -17.08 9.66
N ASP A 195 -4.22 -17.73 9.61
CA ASP A 195 -4.06 -19.16 9.89
C ASP A 195 -4.49 -19.56 11.31
N SER A 196 -4.49 -18.61 12.25
CA SER A 196 -5.01 -18.80 13.61
C SER A 196 -6.55 -18.82 13.69
N ILE A 197 -7.27 -18.44 12.63
CA ILE A 197 -8.73 -18.43 12.62
C ILE A 197 -9.26 -19.83 12.26
N PRO A 198 -10.11 -20.44 13.10
CA PRO A 198 -10.75 -21.71 12.78
C PRO A 198 -11.58 -21.63 11.50
N ASP A 199 -11.42 -22.65 10.66
CA ASP A 199 -12.12 -22.82 9.39
C ASP A 199 -11.78 -21.77 8.31
N ALA A 200 -10.67 -21.05 8.42
CA ALA A 200 -10.18 -20.18 7.34
C ALA A 200 -9.41 -20.98 6.28
N ASP A 201 -9.77 -20.82 5.01
CA ASP A 201 -8.99 -21.31 3.87
C ASP A 201 -7.93 -20.27 3.48
N THR A 202 -6.72 -20.45 3.98
CA THR A 202 -5.59 -19.53 3.75
C THR A 202 -4.98 -19.65 2.35
N ASP A 203 -5.37 -20.65 1.54
CA ASP A 203 -4.99 -20.73 0.13
C ASP A 203 -5.86 -19.77 -0.74
N ASN A 204 -6.98 -19.29 -0.20
CA ASN A 204 -7.99 -18.53 -0.92
C ASN A 204 -8.35 -17.23 -0.18
N ILE A 205 -7.39 -16.30 -0.12
CA ILE A 205 -7.58 -14.99 0.50
C ILE A 205 -7.80 -13.93 -0.58
N PHE A 206 -8.87 -13.16 -0.44
CA PHE A 206 -9.25 -12.08 -1.34
C PHE A 206 -9.36 -10.75 -0.61
N LEU A 207 -9.20 -9.65 -1.35
CA LEU A 207 -9.34 -8.31 -0.80
C LEU A 207 -10.49 -7.55 -1.47
N TYR A 208 -11.36 -6.97 -0.66
CA TYR A 208 -12.31 -5.93 -1.05
C TYR A 208 -11.78 -4.58 -0.56
N GLY A 209 -11.64 -3.60 -1.46
CA GLY A 209 -11.26 -2.23 -1.11
C GLY A 209 -12.27 -1.22 -1.63
N HIS A 210 -12.78 -0.32 -0.78
CA HIS A 210 -13.68 0.77 -1.21
C HIS A 210 -13.12 2.14 -0.84
N SER A 211 -13.09 3.09 -1.79
CA SER A 211 -12.65 4.47 -1.53
C SER A 211 -11.21 4.51 -0.98
N MET A 212 -10.99 5.11 0.20
CA MET A 212 -9.72 5.03 0.95
C MET A 212 -9.27 3.59 1.20
N GLY A 213 -10.20 2.65 1.39
CA GLY A 213 -9.90 1.23 1.51
C GLY A 213 -9.31 0.64 0.23
N GLY A 214 -9.58 1.25 -0.93
CA GLY A 214 -8.91 0.91 -2.18
C GLY A 214 -7.44 1.36 -2.20
N GLU A 215 -7.10 2.53 -1.64
CA GLU A 215 -5.70 2.98 -1.48
C GLU A 215 -4.92 2.01 -0.57
N ILE A 216 -5.54 1.62 0.54
CA ILE A 216 -5.01 0.64 1.48
C ILE A 216 -4.83 -0.71 0.79
N GLY A 217 -5.85 -1.15 0.05
CA GLY A 217 -5.82 -2.36 -0.76
C GLY A 217 -4.66 -2.37 -1.74
N LEU A 218 -4.45 -1.31 -2.52
CA LEU A 218 -3.33 -1.21 -3.47
C LEU A 218 -1.98 -1.34 -2.79
N ARG A 219 -1.79 -0.70 -1.63
CA ARG A 219 -0.55 -0.86 -0.85
C ARG A 219 -0.35 -2.30 -0.40
N VAL A 220 -1.41 -2.95 0.10
CA VAL A 220 -1.39 -4.37 0.48
C VAL A 220 -1.02 -5.25 -0.71
N LEU A 221 -1.60 -5.03 -1.89
CA LEU A 221 -1.33 -5.78 -3.12
C LEU A 221 0.12 -5.69 -3.58
N THR A 222 0.76 -4.53 -3.38
CA THR A 222 2.18 -4.35 -3.73
C THR A 222 3.15 -4.99 -2.72
N VAL A 223 2.66 -5.40 -1.53
CA VAL A 223 3.51 -5.93 -0.46
C VAL A 223 3.28 -7.43 -0.24
N SER A 224 2.02 -7.87 -0.15
CA SER A 224 1.68 -9.24 0.20
C SER A 224 1.45 -10.11 -1.03
N LYS A 225 1.98 -11.33 -0.98
CA LYS A 225 1.80 -12.40 -1.98
C LYS A 225 0.75 -13.43 -1.57
N ALA A 226 0.07 -13.22 -0.44
CA ALA A 226 -0.91 -14.17 0.10
C ALA A 226 -2.30 -14.06 -0.55
N LEU A 227 -2.57 -12.98 -1.27
CA LEU A 227 -3.88 -12.74 -1.88
C LEU A 227 -3.97 -13.47 -3.23
N ARG A 228 -5.16 -13.91 -3.61
CA ARG A 228 -5.46 -14.60 -4.87
C ARG A 228 -6.23 -13.73 -5.87
N GLY A 229 -6.87 -12.67 -5.39
CA GLY A 229 -7.49 -11.63 -6.22
C GLY A 229 -8.00 -10.47 -5.37
N ALA A 230 -8.32 -9.34 -6.00
CA ALA A 230 -8.90 -8.19 -5.32
C ALA A 230 -10.00 -7.51 -6.12
N THR A 231 -11.02 -7.01 -5.43
CA THR A 231 -12.03 -6.10 -5.98
C THR A 231 -11.90 -4.71 -5.38
N LEU A 232 -11.89 -3.68 -6.24
CA LEU A 232 -11.66 -2.29 -5.89
C LEU A 232 -12.83 -1.43 -6.37
N TRP A 233 -13.59 -0.91 -5.41
CA TRP A 233 -14.77 -0.07 -5.62
C TRP A 233 -14.40 1.40 -5.40
N ALA A 234 -14.61 2.25 -6.42
CA ALA A 234 -14.38 3.69 -6.35
C ALA A 234 -13.06 4.06 -5.65
N ALA A 235 -12.00 3.32 -5.94
CA ALA A 235 -10.75 3.34 -5.16
C ALA A 235 -10.02 4.69 -5.30
N VAL A 236 -9.41 5.14 -4.20
CA VAL A 236 -8.43 6.22 -4.23
C VAL A 236 -7.12 5.67 -4.79
N THR A 237 -6.85 5.95 -6.07
CA THR A 237 -5.71 5.38 -6.81
C THR A 237 -4.55 6.34 -7.01
N LYS A 238 -4.63 7.57 -6.51
CA LYS A 238 -3.57 8.58 -6.71
C LYS A 238 -2.37 8.35 -5.80
N PRO A 239 -1.15 8.64 -6.29
CA PRO A 239 0.08 8.44 -5.54
C PRO A 239 0.15 9.33 -4.30
N PHE A 240 0.98 8.91 -3.36
CA PHE A 240 1.31 9.69 -2.18
C PHE A 240 2.19 10.89 -2.56
N PRO A 241 2.01 12.09 -1.97
CA PRO A 241 0.94 12.45 -1.04
C PRO A 241 -0.32 12.91 -1.78
N ASN A 242 -1.42 12.17 -1.61
CA ASN A 242 -2.70 12.54 -2.20
C ASN A 242 -3.44 13.58 -1.35
N LEU A 243 -3.32 14.86 -1.72
CA LEU A 243 -3.96 15.98 -1.03
C LEU A 243 -5.26 16.47 -1.69
N TYR A 244 -5.78 15.74 -2.68
CA TYR A 244 -6.91 16.20 -3.49
C TYR A 244 -8.12 16.64 -2.65
N PHE A 245 -8.57 15.77 -1.74
CA PHE A 245 -9.77 16.02 -0.92
C PHE A 245 -9.59 17.23 0.00
N LEU A 246 -8.43 17.33 0.64
CA LEU A 246 -8.10 18.46 1.51
C LEU A 246 -8.06 19.75 0.68
N ARG A 247 -7.40 19.76 -0.48
CA ARG A 247 -7.32 20.96 -1.34
C ARG A 247 -8.69 21.42 -1.83
N LYS A 248 -9.58 20.49 -2.18
CA LYS A 248 -10.95 20.79 -2.61
C LYS A 248 -11.79 21.40 -1.48
N ARG A 249 -11.57 20.97 -0.23
CA ARG A 249 -12.34 21.39 0.95
C ARG A 249 -11.77 22.65 1.62
N ASP A 250 -10.48 22.62 1.94
CA ASP A 250 -9.75 23.67 2.65
C ASP A 250 -8.26 23.67 2.20
N PRO A 251 -7.87 24.59 1.30
CA PRO A 251 -6.49 24.73 0.86
C PRO A 251 -5.48 25.00 1.99
N GLN A 252 -5.89 25.68 3.08
CA GLN A 252 -4.99 25.96 4.21
C GLN A 252 -4.79 24.71 5.07
N GLU A 253 -5.81 23.87 5.21
CA GLU A 253 -5.66 22.54 5.81
C GLU A 253 -4.75 21.65 4.96
N ALA A 254 -4.91 21.65 3.64
CA ALA A 254 -4.04 20.90 2.73
C ALA A 254 -2.58 21.33 2.84
N GLU A 255 -2.30 22.63 2.95
CA GLU A 255 -0.96 23.18 3.16
C GLU A 255 -0.37 22.76 4.51
N ARG A 256 -1.17 22.80 5.59
CA ARG A 256 -0.74 22.30 6.90
C ARG A 256 -0.45 20.80 6.88
N HIS A 257 -1.26 20.04 6.16
CA HIS A 257 -1.06 18.61 6.01
C HIS A 257 0.19 18.30 5.18
N LEU A 258 0.43 19.02 4.08
CA LEU A 258 1.66 18.92 3.31
C LEU A 258 2.89 19.18 4.19
N LYS A 259 2.88 20.24 5.00
CA LYS A 259 3.97 20.51 5.96
C LYS A 259 4.19 19.40 6.97
N SER A 260 3.12 18.73 7.41
CA SER A 260 3.25 17.57 8.31
C SER A 260 3.83 16.34 7.60
N ILE A 261 3.62 16.20 6.30
CA ILE A 261 4.25 15.17 5.46
C ILE A 261 5.72 15.51 5.24
N GLU A 262 6.04 16.75 4.86
CA GLU A 262 7.42 17.24 4.65
C GLU A 262 8.27 17.17 5.93
N ALA A 263 7.64 17.18 7.10
CA ALA A 263 8.32 16.98 8.38
C ALA A 263 8.72 15.52 8.66
N LEU A 264 8.12 14.56 7.94
CA LEU A 264 8.38 13.12 8.09
C LEU A 264 9.11 12.52 6.89
N PHE A 265 8.92 13.08 5.71
CA PHE A 265 9.37 12.51 4.46
C PHE A 265 9.87 13.62 3.52
N ALA A 266 11.07 13.42 2.98
CA ALA A 266 11.57 14.25 1.89
C ALA A 266 10.73 14.00 0.62
N PRO A 267 10.53 15.01 -0.25
CA PRO A 267 9.79 14.84 -1.51
C PRO A 267 10.30 13.70 -2.39
N GLU A 268 11.60 13.41 -2.34
CA GLU A 268 12.24 12.32 -3.08
C GLU A 268 11.80 10.93 -2.59
N GLU A 269 11.31 10.81 -1.36
CA GLU A 269 10.81 9.55 -0.78
C GLU A 269 9.36 9.23 -1.19
N TYR A 270 8.62 10.20 -1.72
CA TYR A 270 7.18 10.01 -2.02
C TYR A 270 6.94 8.90 -3.05
N SER A 271 7.87 8.71 -3.97
CA SER A 271 7.83 7.62 -4.94
C SER A 271 7.94 6.26 -4.26
N LEU A 272 8.77 6.13 -3.22
CA LEU A 272 8.98 4.91 -2.45
C LEU A 272 7.76 4.55 -1.58
N LEU A 273 6.93 5.54 -1.24
CA LEU A 273 5.70 5.39 -0.44
C LEU A 273 4.44 5.11 -1.30
N SER A 274 4.54 5.31 -2.62
CA SER A 274 3.42 5.27 -3.56
C SER A 274 3.28 3.88 -4.19
N PRO A 275 2.17 3.14 -3.95
CA PRO A 275 1.95 1.82 -4.56
C PRO A 275 2.01 1.83 -6.10
N ASN A 276 1.67 2.96 -6.72
CA ASN A 276 1.67 3.13 -8.18
C ASN A 276 3.03 2.80 -8.84
N ASN A 277 4.14 3.00 -8.13
CA ASN A 277 5.48 2.71 -8.64
C ASN A 277 5.88 1.23 -8.51
N TYR A 278 4.98 0.39 -8.01
CA TYR A 278 5.22 -1.03 -7.73
C TYR A 278 4.10 -1.92 -8.30
N PHE A 279 3.26 -1.42 -9.19
CA PHE A 279 2.19 -2.23 -9.78
C PHE A 279 2.71 -3.39 -10.63
N ASP A 280 3.93 -3.29 -11.17
CA ASP A 280 4.64 -4.37 -11.88
C ASP A 280 4.86 -5.62 -11.00
N SER A 281 4.82 -5.45 -9.68
CA SER A 281 4.92 -6.55 -8.74
C SER A 281 3.59 -7.25 -8.45
N ILE A 282 2.45 -6.74 -8.91
CA ILE A 282 1.14 -7.35 -8.67
C ILE A 282 0.94 -8.49 -9.67
N ASP A 283 0.80 -9.70 -9.15
CA ASP A 283 0.71 -10.96 -9.92
C ASP A 283 -0.67 -11.64 -9.80
N ILE A 284 -1.65 -10.93 -9.28
CA ILE A 284 -3.03 -11.40 -9.15
C ILE A 284 -4.00 -10.51 -9.92
N PRO A 285 -5.14 -11.05 -10.37
CA PRO A 285 -6.12 -10.27 -11.09
C PRO A 285 -6.83 -9.25 -10.18
N ILE A 286 -7.20 -8.11 -10.76
CA ILE A 286 -7.94 -7.04 -10.10
C ILE A 286 -9.29 -6.79 -10.78
N LEU A 287 -10.37 -6.79 -10.01
CA LEU A 287 -11.69 -6.35 -10.45
C LEU A 287 -11.93 -4.89 -10.03
N ILE A 288 -12.30 -4.02 -10.97
CA ILE A 288 -12.48 -2.59 -10.73
C ILE A 288 -13.93 -2.19 -10.98
N HIS A 289 -14.50 -1.43 -10.05
CA HIS A 289 -15.88 -0.95 -10.11
C HIS A 289 -15.95 0.55 -9.81
N HIS A 290 -16.54 1.35 -10.70
CA HIS A 290 -16.67 2.80 -10.46
C HIS A 290 -17.92 3.41 -11.09
N GLY A 291 -18.71 4.16 -10.32
CA GLY A 291 -19.83 4.96 -10.80
C GLY A 291 -19.38 6.24 -11.52
N THR A 292 -19.96 6.56 -12.67
CA THR A 292 -19.50 7.72 -13.47
C THR A 292 -19.97 9.08 -12.92
N GLN A 293 -20.79 9.09 -11.86
CA GLN A 293 -21.24 10.29 -11.14
C GLN A 293 -20.77 10.24 -9.68
N ASP A 294 -19.61 9.65 -9.44
CA ASP A 294 -18.95 9.71 -8.15
C ASP A 294 -18.48 11.16 -7.86
N GLU A 295 -19.09 11.78 -6.84
CA GLU A 295 -18.75 13.13 -6.40
C GLU A 295 -17.64 13.16 -5.33
N SER A 296 -17.33 11.99 -4.77
CA SER A 296 -16.28 11.79 -3.78
C SER A 296 -14.97 11.56 -4.52
N VAL A 297 -14.81 10.39 -5.15
CA VAL A 297 -13.59 9.99 -5.86
C VAL A 297 -13.82 10.22 -7.36
N PRO A 298 -13.01 11.04 -8.05
CA PRO A 298 -13.21 11.26 -9.47
C PRO A 298 -13.11 9.96 -10.29
N PHE A 299 -14.08 9.72 -11.17
CA PHE A 299 -14.10 8.54 -12.06
C PHE A 299 -12.83 8.44 -12.91
N GLU A 300 -12.26 9.58 -13.30
CA GLU A 300 -11.01 9.69 -14.06
C GLU A 300 -9.82 9.04 -13.34
N TRP A 301 -9.88 8.88 -12.02
CA TRP A 301 -8.84 8.18 -11.26
C TRP A 301 -8.84 6.68 -11.54
N SER A 302 -9.99 6.06 -11.80
CA SER A 302 -10.03 4.67 -12.29
C SER A 302 -9.63 4.57 -13.76
N ILE A 303 -9.86 5.61 -14.56
CA ILE A 303 -9.38 5.64 -15.95
C ILE A 303 -7.86 5.73 -16.03
N SER A 304 -7.21 6.57 -15.23
CA SER A 304 -5.73 6.58 -15.19
C SER A 304 -5.19 5.30 -14.56
N PHE A 305 -5.86 4.78 -13.53
CA PHE A 305 -5.41 3.55 -12.87
C PHE A 305 -5.40 2.35 -13.81
N ARG A 306 -6.42 2.16 -14.67
CA ARG A 306 -6.39 1.07 -15.66
C ARG A 306 -5.23 1.23 -16.66
N GLU A 307 -4.83 2.46 -16.99
CA GLU A 307 -3.71 2.73 -17.89
C GLU A 307 -2.37 2.39 -17.20
N GLU A 308 -2.24 2.72 -15.91
CA GLU A 308 -1.10 2.31 -15.08
C GLU A 308 -1.02 0.77 -14.93
N LEU A 309 -2.16 0.08 -14.82
CA LEU A 309 -2.20 -1.39 -14.83
C LEU A 309 -1.87 -2.00 -16.20
N ASP A 310 -2.33 -1.39 -17.30
CA ASP A 310 -1.97 -1.80 -18.67
C ASP A 310 -0.43 -1.70 -18.86
N GLU A 311 0.19 -0.61 -18.40
CA GLU A 311 1.64 -0.40 -18.45
C GLU A 311 2.41 -1.41 -17.59
N ALA A 312 1.89 -1.72 -16.40
CA ALA A 312 2.46 -2.71 -15.48
C ALA A 312 2.17 -4.17 -15.88
N GLN A 313 1.36 -4.39 -16.93
CA GLN A 313 0.92 -5.71 -17.40
C GLN A 313 0.16 -6.54 -16.34
N VAL A 314 -0.59 -5.86 -15.46
CA VAL A 314 -1.44 -6.50 -14.45
C VAL A 314 -2.77 -6.90 -15.07
N ASP A 315 -3.24 -8.12 -14.81
CA ASP A 315 -4.56 -8.56 -15.26
C ASP A 315 -5.67 -7.82 -14.49
N TYR A 316 -6.62 -7.23 -15.22
CA TYR A 316 -7.75 -6.57 -14.59
C TYR A 316 -9.02 -6.64 -15.44
N THR A 317 -10.16 -6.56 -14.74
CA THR A 317 -11.47 -6.33 -15.35
C THR A 317 -12.03 -5.02 -14.84
N PHE A 318 -12.40 -4.11 -15.74
CA PHE A 318 -12.95 -2.80 -15.38
C PHE A 318 -14.43 -2.67 -15.76
N TYR A 319 -15.28 -2.39 -14.76
CA TYR A 319 -16.67 -2.03 -14.95
C TYR A 319 -16.95 -0.60 -14.51
N GLN A 320 -17.40 0.21 -15.46
CA GLN A 320 -18.00 1.51 -15.21
C GLN A 320 -19.52 1.40 -15.07
N TYR A 321 -20.11 2.24 -14.22
CA TYR A 321 -21.54 2.27 -14.00
C TYR A 321 -22.12 3.67 -14.28
N PRO A 322 -22.70 3.89 -15.49
CA PRO A 322 -23.22 5.18 -15.88
C PRO A 322 -24.28 5.73 -14.92
N GLY A 323 -24.06 6.93 -14.38
CA GLY A 323 -25.01 7.62 -13.50
C GLY A 323 -25.10 7.10 -12.06
N GLU A 324 -24.20 6.19 -11.68
CA GLU A 324 -24.06 5.74 -10.29
C GLU A 324 -23.15 6.66 -9.49
N ASN A 325 -23.40 6.67 -8.17
CA ASN A 325 -22.65 7.46 -7.20
C ASN A 325 -21.44 6.68 -6.64
N HIS A 326 -20.77 7.28 -5.65
CA HIS A 326 -19.62 6.70 -4.94
C HIS A 326 -19.86 5.28 -4.39
N ASN A 327 -21.07 5.00 -3.88
CA ASN A 327 -21.41 3.72 -3.29
C ASN A 327 -22.04 2.73 -4.29
N ILE A 328 -22.13 3.11 -5.57
CA ILE A 328 -22.76 2.33 -6.64
C ILE A 328 -24.17 1.83 -6.24
N SER A 329 -24.94 2.70 -5.57
CA SER A 329 -26.10 2.25 -4.77
C SER A 329 -27.21 1.59 -5.57
N LYS A 330 -27.48 2.01 -6.82
CA LYS A 330 -28.59 1.43 -7.59
C LYS A 330 -28.20 0.11 -8.25
N SER A 331 -26.92 -0.08 -8.52
CA SER A 331 -26.35 -1.30 -9.10
C SER A 331 -25.70 -2.21 -8.06
N PHE A 332 -25.84 -1.91 -6.76
CA PHE A 332 -25.12 -2.59 -5.66
C PHE A 332 -25.12 -4.12 -5.80
N PHE A 333 -26.29 -4.76 -5.88
CA PHE A 333 -26.37 -6.22 -6.00
C PHE A 333 -25.71 -6.77 -7.26
N LYS A 334 -25.82 -6.04 -8.39
CA LYS A 334 -25.13 -6.43 -9.63
C LYS A 334 -23.60 -6.37 -9.48
N VAL A 335 -23.08 -5.41 -8.71
CA VAL A 335 -21.64 -5.33 -8.43
C VAL A 335 -21.22 -6.47 -7.52
N MET A 336 -21.96 -6.72 -6.45
CA MET A 336 -21.69 -7.83 -5.53
C MET A 336 -21.75 -9.20 -6.23
N ASP A 337 -22.69 -9.40 -7.17
CA ASP A 337 -22.77 -10.64 -7.96
C ASP A 337 -21.54 -10.82 -8.87
N ARG A 338 -20.96 -9.72 -9.37
CA ARG A 338 -19.72 -9.74 -10.16
C ARG A 338 -18.50 -10.05 -9.30
N ASP A 339 -18.42 -9.47 -8.11
CA ASP A 339 -17.37 -9.80 -7.14
C ASP A 339 -17.43 -11.30 -6.81
N MET A 340 -18.62 -11.85 -6.57
CA MET A 340 -18.79 -13.27 -6.28
C MET A 340 -18.38 -14.18 -7.43
N ALA A 341 -18.77 -13.85 -8.65
CA ALA A 341 -18.34 -14.61 -9.83
C ALA A 341 -16.81 -14.60 -9.95
N PHE A 342 -16.22 -13.40 -9.84
CA PHE A 342 -14.77 -13.22 -9.90
C PHE A 342 -14.02 -14.03 -8.84
N PHE A 343 -14.44 -13.98 -7.57
CA PHE A 343 -13.78 -14.76 -6.52
C PHE A 343 -13.95 -16.27 -6.71
N ARG A 344 -15.12 -16.73 -7.15
CA ARG A 344 -15.36 -18.16 -7.39
C ARG A 344 -14.54 -18.70 -8.55
N ASP A 345 -14.47 -17.95 -9.66
CA ASP A 345 -13.65 -18.29 -10.82
C ASP A 345 -12.16 -18.43 -10.44
N LEU A 346 -11.70 -17.73 -9.41
CA LEU A 346 -10.33 -17.82 -8.91
C LEU A 346 -10.11 -18.97 -7.93
N ILE A 347 -11.14 -19.51 -7.29
CA ILE A 347 -11.03 -20.65 -6.37
C ILE A 347 -10.95 -21.97 -7.16
N GLU A 348 -11.78 -22.08 -8.21
CA GLU A 348 -11.84 -23.22 -9.15
C GLU A 348 -10.52 -23.42 -9.91
#